data_AF-A0AAU9WIZ2-F1
#
_entry.id   AF-A0AAU9WIZ2-F1
#
_cell.length_a   1.000
_cell.length_b   1.000
_cell.length_c   1.000
_cell.angle_alpha   90.00
_cell.angle_beta   90.00
_cell.angle_gamma   90.00
#
_symmetry.space_group_name_H-M   'P 1'
#
loop_
_entity.id
_entity.type
_entity.pdbx_description
1 polymer ?
#
loop_
_entity_poly.entity_id
_entity_poly.type
_entity_poly.pdbx_seq_one_letter_code
_entity_poly.pdbx_strand_id
1 'polypeptide(L)'
;MSQRAIARELKTSRCFIQNVLADYNHIGSLLQHRRDPPERRILNAEVISCIETEKLMKPSVYVRELQDCLLLDGVVHLLDLPSKSAISKCIREDLYMTKKEIQRIPSESQRSDNIHHRKGI
;
A
#
# COMPACT_ATOMS: atom_id res chain seq x y z
N MET A 1 19.92 -2.74 41.30
CA MET A 1 20.53 -3.25 40.05
C MET A 1 20.79 -2.08 39.11
N SER A 2 21.95 -1.98 38.46
CA SER A 2 22.21 -0.90 37.47
C SER A 2 21.68 -1.27 36.08
N GLN A 3 21.27 -0.29 35.26
CA GLN A 3 20.83 -0.54 33.88
C GLN A 3 21.88 -1.30 33.04
N ARG A 4 23.17 -1.07 33.30
CA ARG A 4 24.28 -1.77 32.63
C ARG A 4 24.35 -3.25 33.03
N ALA A 5 24.04 -3.59 34.29
CA ALA A 5 23.98 -4.97 34.75
C ALA A 5 22.80 -5.71 34.09
N ILE A 6 21.62 -5.07 34.07
CA ILE A 6 20.41 -5.60 33.44
C ILE A 6 20.62 -5.84 31.93
N ALA A 7 21.22 -4.86 31.22
CA ALA A 7 21.51 -5.00 29.79
C ALA A 7 22.46 -6.18 29.49
N ARG A 8 23.46 -6.40 30.34
CA ARG A 8 24.40 -7.53 30.19
C ARG A 8 23.72 -8.88 30.46
N GLU A 9 22.89 -8.95 31.50
CA GLU A 9 22.14 -10.15 31.88
C GLU A 9 21.12 -10.54 30.79
N LEU A 10 20.36 -9.57 30.29
CA LEU A 10 19.35 -9.78 29.25
C LEU A 10 19.93 -9.81 27.83
N LYS A 11 21.25 -9.60 27.66
CA LYS A 11 21.94 -9.51 26.36
C LYS A 11 21.28 -8.49 25.40
N THR A 12 20.83 -7.35 25.94
CA THR A 12 20.22 -6.26 25.16
C THR A 12 21.07 -4.99 25.20
N SER A 13 20.69 -3.99 24.40
CA SER A 13 21.37 -2.70 24.43
C SER A 13 20.93 -1.88 25.65
N ARG A 14 21.85 -1.09 26.21
CA ARG A 14 21.51 -0.13 27.26
C ARG A 14 20.41 0.85 26.83
N CYS A 15 20.41 1.25 25.56
CA CYS A 15 19.40 2.15 24.99
C CYS A 15 18.00 1.52 25.02
N PHE A 16 17.89 0.23 24.70
CA PHE A 16 16.63 -0.51 24.81
C PHE A 16 16.10 -0.52 26.25
N ILE A 17 16.96 -0.83 27.23
CA ILE A 17 16.57 -0.80 28.66
C ILE A 17 16.15 0.61 29.10
N GLN A 18 16.85 1.65 28.63
CA GLN A 18 16.51 3.03 28.93
C GLN A 18 15.15 3.42 28.36
N ASN A 19 14.84 3.03 27.13
CA ASN A 19 13.55 3.32 26.50
C ASN A 19 12.41 2.59 27.21
N VAL A 20 12.58 1.29 27.51
CA VAL A 20 11.57 0.51 28.25
C VAL A 20 11.30 1.11 29.63
N LEU A 21 12.34 1.55 30.35
CA LEU A 21 12.18 2.21 31.65
C LEU A 21 11.50 3.59 31.51
N ALA A 22 11.83 4.35 30.46
CA ALA A 22 11.20 5.64 30.20
C ALA A 22 9.70 5.47 29.89
N ASP A 23 9.35 4.51 29.04
CA ASP A 23 7.97 4.16 28.70
C ASP A 23 7.20 3.69 29.94
N TYR A 24 7.83 2.82 30.75
CA TYR A 24 7.24 2.33 32.01
C TYR A 24 6.98 3.46 33.00
N ASN A 25 7.92 4.40 33.18
CA ASN A 25 7.74 5.53 34.09
C ASN A 25 6.69 6.52 33.60
N HIS A 26 6.52 6.66 32.29
CA HIS A 26 5.54 7.58 31.70
C HIS A 26 4.12 7.02 31.71
N ILE A 27 3.96 5.72 31.41
CA ILE A 27 2.66 5.07 31.18
C ILE A 27 2.23 4.20 32.37
N GLY A 28 3.17 3.78 33.23
CA GLY A 28 2.94 2.82 34.32
C GLY A 28 2.81 1.37 33.85
N SER A 29 3.10 1.07 32.59
CA SER A 29 2.92 -0.27 32.00
C SER A 29 4.03 -0.63 31.02
N LEU A 30 4.35 -1.92 30.96
CA LEU A 30 5.30 -2.51 30.02
C LEU A 30 4.68 -2.77 28.63
N LEU A 31 3.38 -2.49 28.47
CA LEU A 31 2.69 -2.74 27.21
C LEU A 31 3.22 -1.74 26.18
N GLN A 32 4.06 -2.21 25.26
CA GLN A 32 4.50 -1.41 24.13
C GLN A 32 3.24 -0.90 23.43
N HIS A 33 3.08 0.42 23.43
CA HIS A 33 1.97 1.05 22.74
C HIS A 33 2.01 0.56 21.29
N ARG A 34 0.93 -0.09 20.84
CA ARG A 34 0.77 -0.43 19.43
C ARG A 34 0.92 0.89 18.69
N ARG A 35 2.06 1.09 18.03
CA ARG A 35 2.32 2.33 17.32
C ARG A 35 1.26 2.40 16.23
N ASP A 36 0.33 3.35 16.38
CA ASP A 36 -0.70 3.52 15.36
C ASP A 36 0.01 3.76 14.02
N PRO A 37 -0.46 3.12 12.94
CA PRO A 37 0.06 3.40 11.62
C PRO A 37 0.00 4.92 11.38
N PRO A 38 1.02 5.51 10.74
CA PRO A 38 0.96 6.93 10.39
C PRO A 38 -0.34 7.20 9.61
N GLU A 39 -1.04 8.26 10.03
CA GLU A 39 -2.30 8.64 9.43
C GLU A 39 -2.13 8.79 7.91
N ARG A 40 -2.94 8.03 7.17
CA ARG A 40 -2.87 8.02 5.72
C ARG A 40 -3.52 9.30 5.21
N ARG A 41 -2.87 9.97 4.26
CA ARG A 41 -3.54 11.00 3.44
C ARG A 41 -4.63 10.31 2.61
N ILE A 42 -5.87 10.50 3.03
CA ILE A 42 -7.06 10.01 2.33
C ILE A 42 -7.18 10.79 1.02
N LEU A 43 -7.54 10.10 -0.07
CA LEU A 43 -7.77 10.75 -1.36
C LEU A 43 -9.11 11.51 -1.32
N ASN A 44 -9.24 12.55 -2.13
CA ASN A 44 -10.50 13.30 -2.23
C ASN A 44 -11.66 12.38 -2.61
N ALA A 45 -12.84 12.61 -2.04
CA ALA A 45 -14.02 11.76 -2.27
C ALA A 45 -14.38 11.64 -3.76
N GLU A 46 -14.23 12.72 -4.53
CA GLU A 46 -14.48 12.72 -5.98
C GLU A 46 -13.51 11.80 -6.74
N VAL A 47 -12.23 11.78 -6.35
CA VAL A 47 -11.21 10.89 -6.92
C VAL A 47 -11.56 9.44 -6.61
N ILE A 48 -11.97 9.14 -5.37
CA ILE A 48 -12.37 7.80 -4.95
C ILE A 48 -13.57 7.32 -5.77
N SER A 49 -14.60 8.17 -5.90
CA SER A 49 -15.80 7.86 -6.68
C SER A 49 -15.50 7.60 -8.15
N CYS A 50 -14.66 8.43 -8.79
CA CYS A 50 -14.24 8.22 -10.18
C CYS A 50 -13.50 6.87 -10.36
N ILE A 51 -12.54 6.56 -9.47
CA ILE A 51 -11.82 5.28 -9.49
C ILE A 51 -12.79 4.10 -9.33
N GLU A 52 -13.75 4.21 -8.43
CA GLU A 52 -14.75 3.18 -8.18
C GLU A 52 -15.62 2.94 -9.42
N THR A 53 -16.21 3.99 -9.99
CA THR A 53 -17.04 3.88 -11.21
C THR A 53 -16.27 3.24 -12.35
N GLU A 54 -15.04 3.70 -12.63
CA GLU A 54 -14.24 3.18 -13.73
C GLU A 54 -13.86 1.70 -13.51
N LYS A 55 -13.56 1.32 -12.26
CA LYS A 55 -13.30 -0.08 -11.90
C LYS A 55 -14.52 -0.98 -11.97
N LEU A 56 -15.70 -0.48 -11.63
CA LEU A 56 -16.96 -1.22 -11.76
C LEU A 56 -17.32 -1.43 -13.23
N MET A 57 -17.14 -0.41 -14.07
CA MET A 57 -17.42 -0.49 -15.51
C MET A 57 -16.42 -1.38 -16.22
N LYS A 58 -15.12 -1.20 -15.96
CA LYS A 58 -14.04 -1.96 -16.56
C LYS A 58 -13.05 -2.44 -15.48
N PRO A 59 -13.30 -3.60 -14.85
CA PRO A 59 -12.39 -4.11 -13.81
C PRO A 59 -10.95 -4.35 -14.30
N SER A 60 -10.77 -4.60 -15.60
CA SER A 60 -9.46 -4.79 -16.25
C SER A 60 -8.68 -3.49 -16.46
N VAL A 61 -9.25 -2.31 -16.17
CA VAL A 61 -8.58 -1.02 -16.35
C VAL A 61 -7.29 -0.95 -15.54
N TYR A 62 -6.21 -0.50 -16.15
CA TYR A 62 -4.92 -0.37 -15.49
C TYR A 62 -4.84 0.90 -14.65
N VAL A 63 -3.99 0.91 -13.63
CA VAL A 63 -3.78 2.09 -12.78
C VAL A 63 -3.29 3.31 -13.56
N ARG A 64 -2.52 3.09 -14.64
CA ARG A 64 -2.13 4.19 -15.54
C ARG A 64 -3.36 4.78 -16.25
N GLU A 65 -4.21 3.92 -16.79
CA GLU A 65 -5.44 4.36 -17.46
C GLU A 65 -6.34 5.13 -16.49
N LEU A 66 -6.41 4.72 -15.21
CA LEU A 66 -7.12 5.48 -14.17
C LEU A 66 -6.50 6.87 -13.92
N GLN A 67 -5.18 7.02 -13.98
CA GLN A 67 -4.54 8.34 -13.88
C GLN A 67 -4.91 9.21 -15.08
N ASP A 68 -4.95 8.62 -16.27
CA ASP A 68 -5.31 9.32 -17.50
C ASP A 68 -6.78 9.76 -17.45
N CYS A 69 -7.70 8.90 -17.02
CA CYS A 69 -9.12 9.25 -16.79
C CYS A 69 -9.26 10.42 -15.82
N LEU A 70 -8.61 10.34 -14.66
CA LEU A 70 -8.66 11.39 -13.63
C LEU A 70 -8.19 12.77 -14.15
N LEU A 71 -7.23 12.81 -15.06
CA LEU A 71 -6.76 14.04 -15.71
C LEU A 71 -7.71 14.51 -16.82
N LEU A 72 -8.15 13.59 -17.68
CA LEU A 72 -9.00 13.90 -18.83
C LEU A 72 -10.39 14.37 -18.42
N ASP A 73 -10.93 13.78 -17.37
CA ASP A 73 -12.23 14.14 -16.79
C ASP A 73 -12.14 15.41 -15.91
N GLY A 74 -10.93 15.95 -15.70
CA GLY A 74 -10.70 17.16 -14.93
C GLY A 74 -10.90 17.01 -13.42
N VAL A 75 -10.97 15.78 -12.91
CA VAL A 75 -11.18 15.48 -11.48
C VAL A 75 -9.99 15.92 -10.63
N VAL A 76 -8.78 15.88 -11.19
CA VAL A 76 -7.55 16.34 -10.53
C VAL A 76 -6.66 17.13 -11.49
N HIS A 77 -5.97 18.12 -10.95
CA HIS A 77 -4.88 18.79 -11.66
C HIS A 77 -3.61 17.93 -11.68
N LEU A 78 -2.72 18.23 -12.63
CA LEU A 78 -1.46 17.48 -12.83
C LEU A 78 -0.59 17.41 -11.56
N LEU A 79 -0.60 18.47 -10.74
CA LEU A 79 0.18 18.54 -9.51
C LEU A 79 -0.42 17.72 -8.36
N ASP A 80 -1.74 17.48 -8.41
CA ASP A 80 -2.50 16.76 -7.39
C ASP A 80 -2.77 15.31 -7.78
N LEU A 81 -2.24 14.88 -8.93
CA LEU A 81 -2.44 13.53 -9.45
C LEU A 81 -1.89 12.49 -8.46
N PRO A 82 -2.73 11.59 -7.93
CA PRO A 82 -2.25 10.57 -7.02
C PRO A 82 -1.27 9.63 -7.71
N SER A 83 -0.26 9.19 -6.95
CA SER A 83 0.68 8.19 -7.44
C SER A 83 -0.02 6.86 -7.74
N LYS A 84 0.56 6.05 -8.63
CA LYS A 84 0.08 4.70 -8.92
C LYS A 84 -0.07 3.84 -7.66
N SER A 85 0.82 4.01 -6.70
CA SER A 85 0.77 3.30 -5.41
C SER A 85 -0.42 3.75 -4.57
N ALA A 86 -0.69 5.06 -4.51
CA ALA A 86 -1.84 5.62 -3.80
C ALA A 86 -3.16 5.12 -4.38
N ILE A 87 -3.32 5.13 -5.71
CA ILE A 87 -4.50 4.57 -6.39
C ILE A 87 -4.63 3.07 -6.10
N SER A 88 -3.54 2.31 -6.23
CA SER A 88 -3.55 0.88 -5.96
C SER A 88 -3.93 0.56 -4.51
N LYS A 89 -3.52 1.41 -3.56
CA LYS A 89 -3.85 1.29 -2.14
C LYS A 89 -5.33 1.62 -1.90
N CYS A 90 -5.82 2.70 -2.50
CA CYS A 90 -7.23 3.08 -2.49
C CYS A 90 -8.15 1.94 -2.96
N ILE A 91 -7.82 1.33 -4.09
CA ILE A 91 -8.59 0.20 -4.64
C ILE A 91 -8.69 -0.96 -3.62
N ARG A 92 -7.62 -1.26 -2.88
CA ARG A 92 -7.58 -2.39 -1.95
C ARG A 92 -8.18 -2.10 -0.58
N GLU A 93 -7.90 -0.91 -0.04
CA GLU A 93 -8.17 -0.58 1.36
C GLU A 93 -9.42 0.29 1.53
N ASP A 94 -9.71 1.17 0.57
CA ASP A 94 -10.84 2.10 0.66
C ASP A 94 -12.05 1.52 -0.10
N LEU A 95 -11.82 0.92 -1.27
CA LEU A 95 -12.85 0.30 -2.11
C LEU A 95 -12.99 -1.21 -1.89
N TYR A 96 -12.13 -1.82 -1.08
CA TYR A 96 -12.11 -3.25 -0.78
C TYR A 96 -12.16 -4.17 -2.01
N MET A 97 -11.65 -3.70 -3.16
CA MET A 97 -11.61 -4.47 -4.39
C MET A 97 -10.39 -5.40 -4.38
N THR A 98 -10.64 -6.69 -4.51
CA THR A 98 -9.60 -7.71 -4.60
C THR A 98 -8.98 -7.74 -5.99
N LYS A 99 -7.73 -8.21 -6.09
CA LYS A 99 -7.11 -8.47 -7.39
C LYS A 99 -7.90 -9.57 -8.09
N LYS A 100 -8.17 -9.41 -9.39
CA LYS A 100 -8.68 -10.52 -10.20
C LYS A 100 -7.66 -11.65 -10.19
N GLU A 101 -8.02 -12.78 -9.61
CA GLU A 101 -7.29 -14.02 -9.82
C GLU A 101 -7.68 -14.54 -11.22
N ILE A 102 -6.71 -14.58 -12.14
CA ILE A 102 -6.92 -15.26 -13.42
C ILE A 102 -6.82 -16.75 -13.11
N GLN A 103 -7.94 -17.36 -12.71
CA GLN A 103 -8.00 -18.78 -12.36
C GLN A 103 -7.70 -19.70 -13.56
N ARG A 104 -7.76 -19.17 -14.79
CA ARG A 104 -7.56 -19.95 -16.00
C ARG A 104 -6.81 -19.14 -17.04
N ILE A 105 -5.59 -19.57 -17.33
CA ILE A 105 -4.86 -19.12 -18.52
C ILE A 105 -5.66 -19.62 -19.74
N PRO A 106 -6.13 -18.75 -20.65
CA PRO A 106 -6.83 -19.19 -21.84
C PRO A 106 -5.95 -20.14 -22.65
N SER A 107 -6.50 -21.28 -23.09
CA SER A 107 -5.77 -22.30 -23.88
C SER A 107 -5.12 -21.71 -25.14
N GLU A 108 -5.71 -20.62 -25.66
CA GLU A 108 -5.23 -19.87 -26.82
C GLU A 108 -3.84 -19.24 -26.60
N SER A 109 -3.50 -18.88 -25.36
CA SER A 109 -2.18 -18.35 -25.02
C SER A 109 -1.06 -19.39 -25.06
N GLN A 110 -1.40 -20.69 -25.08
CA GLN A 110 -0.43 -21.78 -25.20
C GLN A 110 -0.15 -22.18 -26.67
N ARG A 111 -0.74 -21.50 -27.65
CA ARG A 111 -0.46 -21.76 -29.07
C ARG A 111 0.95 -21.30 -29.43
N SER A 112 1.70 -22.21 -30.07
CA SER A 112 3.08 -22.05 -30.55
C SER A 112 3.28 -20.82 -31.46
N ASP A 113 2.21 -20.40 -32.14
CA ASP A 113 2.24 -19.30 -33.12
C ASP A 113 2.50 -17.92 -32.48
N ASN A 114 2.31 -17.78 -31.16
CA ASN A 114 2.52 -16.53 -30.41
C ASN A 114 3.99 -16.21 -30.11
N ILE A 115 4.94 -17.09 -30.44
CA ILE A 115 6.38 -16.93 -30.09
C ILE A 115 7.12 -15.96 -31.05
N HIS A 116 6.53 -15.56 -32.18
CA HIS A 116 7.28 -14.93 -33.27
C HIS A 116 7.49 -13.41 -33.22
N HIS A 117 7.10 -12.68 -32.17
CA HIS A 117 7.24 -11.21 -32.14
C HIS A 117 8.31 -10.66 -31.18
N ARG A 118 9.20 -11.51 -30.63
CA ARG A 118 10.26 -11.05 -29.70
C ARG A 118 11.67 -11.36 -30.20
N LYS A 119 11.99 -11.00 -31.44
CA LYS A 119 13.39 -10.78 -31.88
C LYS A 119 13.44 -9.60 -32.86
N GLY A 120 14.28 -8.62 -32.53
CA GLY A 120 14.47 -7.33 -33.21
C GLY A 120 13.94 -6.22 -32.30
N ILE A 121 14.74 -5.35 -31.69
CA ILE A 121 16.04 -4.75 -32.05
C ILE A 121 16.92 -4.69 -30.80
#